data_AF-A0A3D9N4D7-F1
#
_entry.id   AF-A0A3D9N4D7-F1
#
_cell.length_a   1.000
_cell.length_b   1.000
_cell.length_c   1.000
_cell.angle_alpha   90.00
_cell.angle_beta   90.00
_cell.angle_gamma   90.00
#
_symmetry.space_group_name_H-M   'P 1'
#
loop_
_entity.id
_entity.type
_entity.pdbx_description
1 polymer ?
#
loop_
_entity_poly.entity_id
_entity_poly.type
_entity_poly.pdbx_seq_one_letter_code
_entity_poly.pdbx_strand_id
1 'polypeptide(L)' 'MLQRFSNHYFFTILLTLVGFSSLAHAQQLLMSGKVTDTIQNPLPYANILAIPKADDQNVKFAITENDGSYNLILITRMCI' A
#
# COMPACT_ATOMS: atom_id res chain seq x y z
N MET A 1 -3.72 -17.95 46.41
CA MET A 1 -2.39 -17.42 46.01
C MET A 1 -2.03 -17.76 44.56
N LEU A 2 -2.46 -18.91 44.01
CA LEU A 2 -2.13 -19.36 42.65
C LEU A 2 -2.89 -18.62 41.51
N GLN A 3 -4.10 -18.09 41.78
CA GLN A 3 -4.90 -17.35 40.78
C GLN A 3 -4.21 -16.07 40.26
N ARG A 4 -3.38 -15.42 41.10
CA ARG A 4 -2.79 -14.11 40.83
C ARG A 4 -1.63 -14.18 39.83
N PHE A 5 -0.92 -15.31 39.77
CA PHE A 5 0.18 -15.53 38.83
C PHE A 5 -0.32 -15.79 37.40
N SER A 6 -1.42 -16.54 37.23
CA SER A 6 -2.02 -16.86 35.92
C SER A 6 -2.48 -15.62 35.14
N ASN A 7 -3.06 -14.64 35.84
CA ASN A 7 -3.51 -13.39 35.22
C ASN A 7 -2.35 -12.55 34.67
N HIS A 8 -1.16 -12.63 35.28
CA HIS A 8 -0.03 -11.85 34.82
C HIS A 8 0.49 -12.39 33.48
N TYR A 9 0.68 -13.72 33.37
CA TYR A 9 1.06 -14.36 32.10
C TYR A 9 0.04 -14.16 31.00
N PHE A 10 -1.26 -14.23 31.32
CA PHE A 10 -2.33 -13.92 30.37
C PHE A 10 -2.22 -12.48 29.83
N PHE A 11 -1.94 -11.51 30.71
CA PHE A 11 -1.75 -10.12 30.33
C PHE A 11 -0.47 -9.91 29.49
N THR A 12 0.62 -10.65 29.78
CA THR A 12 1.86 -10.59 29.00
C THR A 12 1.67 -11.19 27.60
N ILE A 13 0.93 -12.30 27.49
CA ILE A 13 0.56 -12.91 26.21
C ILE A 13 -0.31 -11.95 25.40
N LEU A 14 -1.30 -11.30 26.03
CA LEU A 14 -2.14 -10.30 25.37
C LEU A 14 -1.33 -9.10 24.87
N LEU A 15 -0.38 -8.60 25.67
CA LEU A 15 0.47 -7.46 25.31
C LEU A 15 1.41 -7.78 24.14
N THR A 16 1.96 -8.99 24.11
CA THR A 16 2.84 -9.43 23.01
C THR A 16 2.06 -9.64 21.72
N LEU A 17 0.84 -10.21 21.78
CA LEU A 17 0.01 -10.44 20.59
C LEU A 17 -0.39 -9.12 19.88
N VAL A 18 -0.71 -8.07 20.65
CA VAL A 18 -1.08 -6.75 20.10
C VAL A 18 0.16 -5.97 19.61
N GLY A 19 1.33 -6.20 20.20
CA GLY A 19 2.58 -5.52 19.81
C GLY A 19 3.15 -5.99 18.47
N PHE A 20 2.96 -7.25 18.07
CA PHE A 20 3.50 -7.77 16.81
C PHE A 20 2.71 -7.34 15.56
N SER A 21 1.43 -7.00 15.69
CA SER A 21 0.59 -6.60 14.54
C SER A 21 0.98 -5.29 13.89
N SER A 22 1.70 -4.39 14.57
CA SER A 22 2.09 -3.07 14.04
C SER A 22 3.27 -3.11 13.07
N LEU A 23 4.05 -4.20 13.03
CA LEU A 23 5.27 -4.31 12.22
C LEU A 23 5.02 -4.77 10.77
N ALA A 24 3.79 -5.17 10.42
CA ALA A 24 3.47 -5.84 9.16
C ALA A 24 2.50 -5.08 8.24
N HIS A 25 2.45 -3.75 8.30
CA HIS A 25 1.63 -2.96 7.37
C HIS A 25 2.35 -2.70 6.04
N ALA A 26 2.16 -3.61 5.07
CA ALA A 26 2.31 -3.30 3.65
C ALA A 26 0.92 -2.92 3.12
N GLN A 27 0.70 -1.63 2.86
CA GLN A 27 -0.57 -1.17 2.31
C GLN A 27 -0.47 -1.13 0.78
N GLN A 28 -1.48 -1.70 0.11
CA GLN A 28 -1.67 -1.51 -1.32
C GLN A 28 -2.47 -0.23 -1.52
N LEU A 29 -1.89 0.74 -2.21
CA LEU A 29 -2.54 1.97 -2.61
C LEU A 29 -2.96 1.86 -4.08
N LEU A 30 -4.26 1.97 -4.34
CA LEU A 30 -4.77 2.14 -5.68
C LEU A 30 -4.78 3.63 -6.02
N MET A 31 -3.96 4.03 -7.00
CA MET A 31 -3.98 5.37 -7.57
C MET A 31 -4.71 5.32 -8.91
N SER A 32 -5.84 6.04 -8.99
CA SER A 32 -6.65 6.14 -10.19
C SER A 32 -6.65 7.56 -10.72
N GLY A 33 -6.71 7.71 -12.03
CA GLY A 33 -6.72 9.03 -12.66
C GLY A 33 -7.03 8.96 -14.14
N LYS A 34 -6.83 10.08 -14.83
CA LYS A 34 -7.06 10.22 -16.27
C LYS A 34 -5.88 10.94 -16.91
N VAL A 35 -5.42 10.45 -18.05
CA VAL A 35 -4.40 11.13 -18.86
C VAL A 35 -5.09 11.87 -20.01
N THR A 36 -4.78 13.15 -20.15
CA THR A 36 -5.33 14.01 -21.21
C THR A 36 -4.23 14.79 -21.91
N ASP A 37 -4.50 15.25 -23.14
CA ASP A 37 -3.65 16.21 -23.84
C ASP A 37 -3.83 17.64 -23.30
N THR A 38 -3.14 18.61 -23.93
CA THR A 38 -3.18 20.03 -23.55
C THR A 38 -4.54 20.69 -23.77
N ILE A 39 -5.40 20.13 -24.62
CA ILE A 39 -6.75 20.61 -24.89
C ILE A 39 -7.83 19.71 -24.27
N GLN A 40 -7.45 18.91 -23.26
CA GLN A 40 -8.30 18.06 -22.43
C GLN A 40 -8.92 16.85 -23.14
N ASN A 41 -8.41 16.45 -24.31
CA ASN A 41 -8.84 15.19 -24.92
C ASN A 41 -8.23 14.01 -24.17
N PRO A 42 -9.00 12.94 -23.90
CA PRO A 42 -8.44 11.73 -23.31
C PRO A 42 -7.37 11.10 -24.18
N LEU A 43 -6.32 10.58 -23.56
CA LEU A 43 -5.24 9.88 -24.26
C LEU A 43 -5.36 8.37 -24.02
N PRO A 44 -5.93 7.60 -24.96
CA PRO A 44 -6.12 6.17 -24.80
C PRO A 44 -4.84 5.38 -25.04
N TYR A 45 -4.71 4.23 -24.39
CA TYR A 45 -3.62 3.27 -24.55
C TYR A 45 -2.21 3.86 -24.31
N ALA A 46 -2.11 4.89 -23.46
CA ALA A 46 -0.86 5.48 -23.05
C ALA A 46 -0.19 4.63 -21.96
N ASN A 47 1.12 4.43 -22.08
CA ASN A 47 1.93 3.74 -21.09
C ASN A 47 2.26 4.70 -19.93
N ILE A 48 1.89 4.30 -18.72
CA ILE A 48 2.26 4.99 -17.48
C ILE A 48 3.30 4.13 -16.77
N LEU A 49 4.45 4.73 -16.46
CA LEU A 49 5.52 4.11 -15.69
C LEU A 49 5.71 4.87 -14.39
N ALA A 50 5.52 4.18 -13.25
CA ALA A 50 5.82 4.73 -11.93
C ALA A 50 7.13 4.12 -11.42
N ILE A 51 8.15 4.96 -11.36
CA ILE A 51 9.47 4.62 -10.85
C ILE A 51 9.50 4.98 -9.36
N PRO A 52 9.65 4.01 -8.46
CA PRO A 52 9.74 4.29 -7.04
C PRO A 52 11.03 5.03 -6.70
N LYS A 53 10.98 5.88 -5.67
CA LYS A 53 12.18 6.57 -5.16
C LYS A 53 13.13 5.63 -4.40
N ALA A 54 12.60 4.54 -3.85
CA ALA A 54 13.37 3.56 -3.11
C ALA A 54 13.94 2.50 -4.07
N ASP A 55 15.22 2.17 -3.91
CA ASP A 55 15.96 1.27 -4.81
C ASP A 55 15.52 -0.21 -4.68
N ASP A 56 14.81 -0.55 -3.61
CA ASP A 56 14.34 -1.90 -3.30
C ASP A 56 12.93 -2.20 -3.84
N GLN A 57 12.32 -1.26 -4.57
CA GLN A 57 10.99 -1.41 -5.14
C GLN A 57 11.01 -1.51 -6.67
N ASN A 58 10.15 -2.38 -7.19
CA ASN A 58 10.01 -2.57 -8.63
C ASN A 58 9.19 -1.43 -9.27
N VAL A 59 9.55 -1.07 -10.50
CA VAL A 59 8.75 -0.19 -11.36
C VAL A 59 7.35 -0.78 -11.53
N LYS A 60 6.33 0.10 -11.45
CA LYS A 60 4.93 -0.25 -11.71
C LYS A 60 4.49 0.37 -13.03
N PHE A 61 3.57 -0.30 -13.71
CA PHE A 61 3.06 0.18 -14.99
C PHE A 61 1.54 0.05 -15.05
N ALA A 62 0.93 0.92 -15.85
CA ALA A 62 -0.48 0.86 -16.23
C ALA A 62 -0.62 1.32 -17.69
N ILE A 63 -1.71 0.91 -18.33
CA ILE A 63 -2.10 1.37 -19.66
C ILE A 63 -3.44 2.08 -19.50
N THR A 64 -3.61 3.23 -20.13
CA THR A 64 -4.90 3.94 -20.07
C THR A 64 -5.96 3.25 -20.94
N GLU A 65 -7.19 3.27 -20.47
CA GLU A 65 -8.36 2.78 -21.22
C GLU A 65 -8.73 3.72 -22.37
N ASN A 66 -9.75 3.36 -23.16
CA ASN A 66 -10.22 4.17 -24.29
C ASN A 66 -10.67 5.59 -23.87
N ASP A 67 -11.13 5.75 -22.64
CA ASP A 67 -11.51 7.05 -22.08
C ASP A 67 -10.32 7.76 -21.41
N GLY A 68 -9.09 7.27 -21.52
CA GLY A 68 -7.89 7.82 -20.89
C GLY A 68 -7.76 7.54 -19.39
N SER A 69 -8.69 6.79 -18.78
CA SER A 69 -8.61 6.43 -17.36
C SER A 69 -7.55 5.35 -17.10
N TYR A 70 -6.97 5.33 -15.90
CA TYR A 70 -6.03 4.30 -15.49
C TYR A 70 -6.17 3.96 -14.01
N ASN A 71 -5.72 2.77 -13.66
CA ASN A 71 -5.62 2.26 -12.29
C ASN A 71 -4.20 1.74 -12.06
N LEU A 72 -3.47 2.34 -11.13
CA LEU A 72 -2.10 2.00 -10.82
C LEU A 72 -2.01 1.50 -9.37
N ILE A 73 -1.56 0.26 -9.20
CA ILE A 73 -1.39 -0.35 -7.87
C ILE A 73 0.04 -0.09 -7.39
N LEU A 74 0.15 0.64 -6.28
CA LEU A 74 1.40 0.92 -5.60
C LEU A 74 1.44 0.19 -4.26
N ILE A 75 2.65 -0.17 -3.84
CA ILE A 75 2.87 -0.77 -2.53
C ILE A 75 3.56 0.30 -1.70
N THR A 76 2.90 0.77 -0.66
CA THR A 76 3.51 1.67 0.31
C THR A 76 3.95 0.84 1.51
N ARG A 77 5.25 0.92 1.80
CA ARG A 77 5.79 0.54 3.11
C ARG A 77 5.68 1.76 4.00
N MET A 78 5.10 1.60 5.19
CA MET A 78 5.19 2.62 6.21
C MET A 78 6.65 2.64 6.70
N CYS A 79 7.45 3.62 6.28
CA CYS A 79 8.73 3.90 6.92
C CYS A 79 8.41 4.53 8.29
N ILE A 80 8.80 3.83 9.34
CA ILE A 80 8.75 4.30 10.74
C ILE A 80 9.98 5.16 11.00
#